data_AF-A0A1B6KYC6-F1
#
_entry.id   AF-A0A1B6KYC6-F1
#
_cell.length_a   1.000
_cell.length_b   1.000
_cell.length_c   1.000
_cell.angle_alpha   90.00
_cell.angle_beta   90.00
_cell.angle_gamma   90.00
#
_symmetry.space_group_name_H-M   'P 1'
#
loop_
_entity.id
_entity.type
_entity.pdbx_description
1 polymer ?
#
loop_
_entity_poly.entity_id
_entity_poly.type
_entity_poly.pdbx_seq_one_letter_code
_entity_poly.pdbx_strand_id
1 'polypeptide(L)'
;PFKRITSNKWKERLIATCLEHKVAVYSPHTTWDAVNGGLSDWLASPFEFEAVEPLAPSAPELTRTEFSHHVTVFCPLALSDKCQEIISRCRAEIVSTAKLETLVKFSALARRRFLEELESGLNETNSYYSIYERGPIPPKGCGTGRFGKLKSPITLGEAVNKIKALVGMPQIRIALQRGKTLDSPVGSVALVAGSGASVLRGVRADLYVTGEMLHHDLLEANHSGASVVLINHSDSERGYLSQFAQHLARHFGDTVSVSVAATDRDPITIV
;
A
#
# COMPACT_ATOMS: atom_id res chain seq x y z
N PRO A 1 -11.72 -13.54 -1.75
CA PRO A 1 -12.33 -14.38 -0.68
C PRO A 1 -12.24 -15.88 -1.03
N PHE A 2 -11.86 -16.72 -0.07
CA PHE A 2 -11.92 -18.17 -0.25
C PHE A 2 -13.39 -18.61 -0.30
N LYS A 3 -13.77 -19.38 -1.33
CA LYS A 3 -15.12 -19.94 -1.44
C LYS A 3 -15.28 -21.25 -0.64
N ARG A 4 -14.16 -21.90 -0.30
CA ARG A 4 -14.05 -23.14 0.47
C ARG A 4 -12.62 -23.31 0.95
N ILE A 5 -12.42 -24.13 1.98
CA ILE A 5 -11.11 -24.56 2.48
C ILE A 5 -11.05 -26.08 2.33
N THR A 6 -10.19 -26.57 1.43
CA THR A 6 -9.98 -28.00 1.15
C THR A 6 -8.48 -28.31 1.07
N SER A 7 -8.11 -29.59 0.94
CA SER A 7 -6.71 -29.99 0.77
C SER A 7 -6.20 -29.89 -0.67
N ASN A 8 -7.05 -29.51 -1.64
CA ASN A 8 -6.72 -29.59 -3.07
C ASN A 8 -5.76 -28.47 -3.53
N LYS A 9 -5.94 -27.24 -3.03
CA LYS A 9 -5.11 -26.09 -3.42
C LYS A 9 -4.10 -25.76 -2.33
N TRP A 10 -2.89 -25.37 -2.73
CA TRP A 10 -1.81 -25.07 -1.78
C TRP A 10 -2.16 -23.96 -0.78
N LYS A 11 -2.85 -22.90 -1.22
CA LYS A 11 -3.31 -21.81 -0.32
C LYS A 11 -4.30 -22.32 0.72
N GLU A 12 -5.20 -23.22 0.30
CA GLU A 12 -6.21 -23.79 1.21
C GLU A 12 -5.55 -24.75 2.21
N ARG A 13 -4.55 -25.54 1.79
CA ARG A 13 -3.72 -26.35 2.68
C ARG A 13 -3.00 -25.50 3.74
N LEU A 14 -2.41 -24.37 3.35
CA LEU A 14 -1.75 -23.46 4.29
C LEU A 14 -2.71 -22.99 5.39
N ILE A 15 -3.91 -22.56 5.01
CA ILE A 15 -4.94 -22.13 5.97
C ILE A 15 -5.39 -23.29 6.85
N ALA A 16 -5.61 -24.49 6.28
CA ALA A 16 -5.96 -25.67 7.06
C ALA A 16 -4.89 -26.01 8.11
N THR A 17 -3.60 -25.93 7.75
CA THR A 17 -2.49 -26.12 8.68
C THR A 17 -2.49 -25.07 9.80
N CYS A 18 -2.71 -23.78 9.48
CA CYS A 18 -2.82 -22.74 10.49
C CYS A 18 -3.98 -23.00 11.47
N LEU A 19 -5.13 -23.45 10.97
CA LEU A 19 -6.30 -23.78 11.81
C LEU A 19 -6.00 -24.96 12.74
N GLU A 20 -5.43 -26.04 12.21
CA GLU A 20 -5.05 -27.23 12.97
C GLU A 20 -4.07 -26.91 14.10
N HIS A 21 -3.11 -26.01 13.82
CA HIS A 21 -2.06 -25.63 14.77
C HIS A 21 -2.39 -24.37 15.59
N LYS A 22 -3.62 -23.85 15.46
CA LYS A 22 -4.10 -22.63 16.16
C LYS A 22 -3.20 -21.41 15.93
N VAL A 23 -2.66 -21.28 14.72
CA VAL A 23 -1.85 -20.13 14.30
C VAL A 23 -2.77 -19.03 13.79
N ALA A 24 -2.76 -17.89 14.48
CA ALA A 24 -3.41 -16.69 13.99
C ALA A 24 -2.57 -16.04 12.86
N VAL A 25 -3.24 -15.59 11.80
CA VAL A 25 -2.61 -14.90 10.68
C VAL A 25 -3.12 -13.45 10.64
N TYR A 26 -2.21 -12.50 10.76
CA TYR A 26 -2.47 -11.07 10.64
C TYR A 26 -1.71 -10.53 9.43
N SER A 27 -2.39 -9.75 8.57
CA SER A 27 -1.82 -9.22 7.32
C SER A 27 -2.01 -7.70 7.24
N PRO A 28 -1.12 -6.91 7.86
CA PRO A 28 -1.11 -5.46 7.78
C PRO A 28 -0.43 -4.99 6.47
N HIS A 29 -0.96 -5.45 5.33
CA HIS A 29 -0.37 -5.33 3.99
C HIS A 29 -0.03 -3.87 3.61
N THR A 30 -0.98 -3.11 3.08
CA THR A 30 -0.73 -1.73 2.65
C THR A 30 -0.54 -0.74 3.80
N THR A 31 -0.86 -1.16 5.04
CA THR A 31 -0.68 -0.32 6.22
C THR A 31 0.81 -0.04 6.45
N TRP A 32 1.67 -1.06 6.39
CA TRP A 32 3.11 -0.85 6.59
C TRP A 32 3.82 -0.16 5.43
N ASP A 33 3.23 -0.21 4.23
CA ASP A 33 3.71 0.60 3.10
C ASP A 33 3.49 2.10 3.37
N ALA A 34 2.42 2.43 4.09
CA ALA A 34 1.92 3.79 4.22
C ALA A 34 2.39 4.53 5.47
N VAL A 35 2.62 3.83 6.59
CA VAL A 35 2.99 4.49 7.86
C VAL A 35 4.37 5.15 7.81
N ASN A 36 4.55 6.17 8.66
CA ASN A 36 5.88 6.76 8.91
C ASN A 36 6.79 5.75 9.62
N GLY A 37 8.05 5.67 9.19
CA GLY A 37 8.99 4.62 9.61
C GLY A 37 8.64 3.24 9.05
N GLY A 38 7.77 3.21 8.04
CA GLY A 38 7.29 2.00 7.39
C GLY A 38 8.26 1.45 6.34
N LEU A 39 7.75 0.50 5.56
CA LEU A 39 8.50 -0.16 4.49
C LEU A 39 9.01 0.84 3.43
N SER A 40 8.18 1.80 3.02
CA SER A 40 8.59 2.81 2.04
C SER A 40 9.70 3.73 2.56
N ASP A 41 9.73 4.03 3.86
CA ASP A 41 10.80 4.81 4.49
C ASP A 41 12.10 4.01 4.59
N TRP A 42 12.00 2.71 4.91
CA TRP A 42 13.14 1.81 4.86
C TRP A 42 13.77 1.75 3.47
N LEU A 43 12.94 1.62 2.42
CA LEU A 43 13.42 1.59 1.04
C LEU A 43 14.10 2.91 0.63
N ALA A 44 13.64 4.03 1.19
CA ALA A 44 14.20 5.36 0.98
C ALA A 44 15.49 5.63 1.78
N SER A 45 15.77 4.85 2.84
CA SER A 45 16.85 5.10 3.80
C SER A 45 18.28 5.21 3.24
N PRO A 46 18.67 4.61 2.09
CA PRO A 46 20.03 4.78 1.55
C PRO A 46 20.32 6.16 0.95
N PHE A 47 19.27 6.96 0.72
CA PHE A 47 19.33 8.24 0.04
C PHE A 47 19.25 9.39 1.03
N GLU A 48 20.01 10.45 0.76
CA GLU A 48 19.99 11.67 1.57
C GLU A 48 19.09 12.72 0.92
N PHE A 49 17.85 12.80 1.38
CA PHE A 49 16.86 13.74 0.84
C PHE A 49 16.85 15.08 1.59
N GLU A 50 16.53 16.17 0.87
CA GLU A 50 16.20 17.47 1.48
C GLU A 50 14.89 17.38 2.25
N ALA A 51 13.88 16.79 1.60
CA ALA A 51 12.58 16.45 2.15
C ALA A 51 12.07 15.19 1.44
N VAL A 52 11.33 14.37 2.18
CA VAL A 52 10.69 13.16 1.66
C VAL A 52 9.19 13.26 1.90
N GLU A 53 8.41 13.01 0.86
CA GLU A 53 6.95 13.03 0.91
C GLU A 53 6.38 11.73 0.33
N PRO A 54 5.19 11.29 0.79
CA PRO A 54 4.53 10.15 0.17
C PRO A 54 4.07 10.48 -1.25
N LEU A 55 4.20 9.52 -2.17
CA LEU A 55 3.73 9.66 -3.55
C LEU A 55 2.20 9.72 -3.62
N ALA A 56 1.54 8.88 -2.82
CA ALA A 56 0.09 8.88 -2.65
C ALA A 56 -0.23 9.03 -1.16
N PRO A 57 -0.42 10.27 -0.65
CA PRO A 57 -0.76 10.51 0.75
C PRO A 57 -2.00 9.72 1.17
N SER A 58 -2.00 9.11 2.36
CA SER A 58 -3.19 8.44 2.93
C SER A 58 -4.27 9.43 3.39
N ALA A 59 -3.96 10.73 3.32
CA ALA A 59 -4.73 11.82 3.89
C ALA A 59 -5.17 12.92 2.89
N PRO A 60 -5.60 12.66 1.63
CA PRO A 60 -6.14 13.74 0.80
C PRO A 60 -7.51 14.21 1.32
N GLU A 61 -8.26 13.32 1.98
CA GLU A 61 -9.66 13.48 2.38
C GLU A 61 -9.85 13.90 3.85
N LEU A 62 -8.75 14.15 4.57
CA LEU A 62 -8.74 14.33 6.03
C LEU A 62 -9.06 15.75 6.51
N THR A 63 -9.62 16.59 5.65
CA THR A 63 -10.31 17.83 6.06
C THR A 63 -11.63 17.54 6.80
N ARG A 64 -12.16 16.31 6.70
CA ARG A 64 -13.48 15.94 7.21
C ARG A 64 -13.40 15.21 8.56
N THR A 65 -12.83 15.88 9.56
CA THR A 65 -12.66 15.37 10.93
C THR A 65 -13.99 15.15 11.67
N GLU A 66 -15.06 15.73 11.16
CA GLU A 66 -16.40 15.65 11.76
C GLU A 66 -17.10 14.29 11.61
N PHE A 67 -16.61 13.41 10.72
CA PHE A 67 -17.16 12.06 10.53
C PHE A 67 -16.34 11.02 11.28
N SER A 68 -16.97 10.33 12.22
CA SER A 68 -16.33 9.32 13.06
C SER A 68 -16.47 7.89 12.55
N HIS A 69 -17.35 7.63 11.58
CA HIS A 69 -17.63 6.27 11.10
C HIS A 69 -17.57 6.19 9.58
N HIS A 70 -17.14 5.04 9.08
CA HIS A 70 -17.27 4.69 7.67
C HIS A 70 -18.37 3.64 7.53
N VAL A 71 -19.28 3.89 6.60
CA VAL A 71 -20.44 3.05 6.32
C VAL A 71 -20.30 2.54 4.90
N THR A 72 -20.27 1.21 4.75
CA THR A 72 -20.38 0.58 3.42
C THR A 72 -21.78 0.01 3.28
N VAL A 73 -22.50 0.44 2.24
CA VAL A 73 -23.87 0.00 1.95
C VAL A 73 -23.87 -0.74 0.61
N PHE A 74 -24.43 -1.95 0.59
CA PHE A 74 -24.73 -2.71 -0.60
C PHE A 74 -26.24 -2.69 -0.79
N CYS A 75 -26.70 -1.84 -1.71
CA CYS A 75 -28.11 -1.58 -1.96
C CYS A 75 -28.54 -2.21 -3.29
N PRO A 76 -29.73 -2.83 -3.39
CA PRO A 76 -30.31 -3.25 -4.67
C PRO A 76 -30.32 -2.11 -5.68
N LEU A 77 -29.94 -2.37 -6.93
CA LEU A 77 -29.86 -1.33 -7.97
C LEU A 77 -31.20 -0.58 -8.16
N ALA A 78 -32.33 -1.28 -8.02
CA ALA A 78 -33.66 -0.68 -8.12
C ALA A 78 -34.00 0.32 -6.98
N LEU A 79 -33.22 0.31 -5.89
CA LEU A 79 -33.43 1.17 -4.71
C LEU A 79 -32.26 2.14 -4.49
N SER A 80 -31.35 2.28 -5.47
CA SER A 80 -30.15 3.12 -5.34
C SER A 80 -30.49 4.56 -4.94
N ASP A 81 -31.53 5.12 -5.54
CA ASP A 81 -31.92 6.52 -5.32
C ASP A 81 -32.47 6.71 -3.90
N LYS A 82 -33.29 5.75 -3.43
CA LYS A 82 -33.81 5.74 -2.05
C LYS A 82 -32.65 5.60 -1.04
N CYS A 83 -31.69 4.70 -1.31
CA CYS A 83 -30.50 4.53 -0.48
C CYS A 83 -29.67 5.82 -0.41
N GLN A 84 -29.44 6.47 -1.56
CA GLN A 84 -28.70 7.73 -1.64
C GLN A 84 -29.42 8.87 -0.90
N GLU A 85 -30.75 8.95 -0.98
CA GLU A 85 -31.56 9.90 -0.24
C GLU A 85 -31.43 9.70 1.28
N ILE A 86 -31.54 8.45 1.76
CA ILE A 86 -31.37 8.12 3.18
C ILE A 86 -29.99 8.53 3.69
N ILE A 87 -28.92 8.19 2.95
CA ILE A 87 -27.55 8.57 3.30
C ILE A 87 -27.43 10.10 3.41
N SER A 88 -27.96 10.82 2.43
CA SER A 88 -27.92 12.29 2.38
C SER A 88 -28.73 12.93 3.53
N ARG A 89 -29.92 12.39 3.83
CA ARG A 89 -30.80 12.85 4.92
C ARG A 89 -30.12 12.74 6.28
N CYS A 90 -29.37 11.66 6.50
CA CYS A 90 -28.59 11.42 7.71
C CYS A 90 -27.31 12.26 7.79
N ARG A 91 -27.13 13.23 6.88
CA ARG A 91 -25.93 14.09 6.77
C ARG A 91 -24.65 13.27 6.66
N ALA A 92 -24.73 12.08 6.05
CA ALA A 92 -23.58 11.29 5.71
C ALA A 92 -23.11 11.67 4.30
N GLU A 93 -21.80 11.59 4.08
CA GLU A 93 -21.19 12.01 2.82
C GLU A 93 -20.71 10.80 2.03
N ILE A 94 -21.21 10.61 0.82
CA ILE A 94 -20.77 9.54 -0.08
C ILE A 94 -19.39 9.91 -0.63
N VAL A 95 -18.39 9.09 -0.33
CA VAL A 95 -17.00 9.24 -0.80
C VAL A 95 -16.72 8.46 -2.08
N SER A 96 -17.41 7.35 -2.29
CA SER A 96 -17.31 6.59 -3.53
C SER A 96 -18.57 5.76 -3.79
N THR A 97 -18.85 5.56 -5.08
CA THR A 97 -19.94 4.71 -5.55
C THR A 97 -19.41 3.75 -6.60
N ALA A 98 -19.75 2.47 -6.48
CA ALA A 98 -19.40 1.45 -7.46
C ALA A 98 -20.65 0.64 -7.84
N LYS A 99 -20.96 0.60 -9.14
CA LYS A 99 -22.03 -0.21 -9.68
C LYS A 99 -21.54 -1.65 -9.89
N LEU A 100 -22.31 -2.61 -9.36
CA LEU A 100 -22.15 -4.04 -9.58
C LEU A 100 -23.34 -4.54 -10.43
N GLU A 101 -23.42 -5.84 -10.72
CA GLU A 101 -24.46 -6.40 -11.59
C GLU A 101 -25.89 -6.06 -11.11
N THR A 102 -26.22 -6.41 -9.85
CA THR A 102 -27.57 -6.19 -9.27
C THR A 102 -27.56 -5.24 -8.06
N LEU A 103 -26.39 -4.75 -7.68
CA LEU A 103 -26.18 -3.94 -6.48
C LEU A 103 -25.44 -2.65 -6.82
N VAL A 104 -25.63 -1.63 -5.98
CA VAL A 104 -24.78 -0.45 -5.91
C VAL A 104 -24.09 -0.46 -4.55
N LYS A 105 -22.77 -0.34 -4.56
CA LYS A 105 -21.98 -0.14 -3.35
C LYS A 105 -21.78 1.37 -3.13
N PHE A 106 -22.29 1.86 -2.01
CA PHE A 106 -21.96 3.20 -1.51
C PHE A 106 -20.94 3.07 -0.37
N SER A 107 -19.88 3.88 -0.44
CA SER A 107 -18.99 4.12 0.70
C SER A 107 -19.28 5.53 1.20
N ALA A 108 -19.68 5.68 2.45
CA ALA A 108 -20.06 6.96 3.03
C ALA A 108 -19.39 7.20 4.39
N LEU A 109 -19.17 8.47 4.71
CA LEU A 109 -18.68 8.93 6.01
C LEU A 109 -19.87 9.44 6.83
N ALA A 110 -20.05 8.89 8.03
CA ALA A 110 -21.16 9.22 8.91
C ALA A 110 -20.67 9.74 10.27
N ARG A 111 -21.50 10.56 10.91
CA ARG A 111 -21.27 11.03 12.28
C ARG A 111 -21.99 10.08 13.24
N ARG A 112 -21.37 9.76 14.38
CA ARG A 112 -21.93 8.84 15.39
C ARG A 112 -23.40 9.12 15.75
N ARG A 113 -23.77 10.40 15.88
CA ARG A 113 -25.13 10.83 16.26
C ARG A 113 -26.25 10.50 15.25
N PHE A 114 -25.91 10.15 14.00
CA PHE A 114 -26.88 9.83 12.95
C PHE A 114 -26.88 8.34 12.58
N LEU A 115 -26.12 7.49 13.28
CA LEU A 115 -26.00 6.07 12.92
C LEU A 115 -27.31 5.32 13.11
N GLU A 116 -28.01 5.52 14.23
CA GLU A 116 -29.29 4.84 14.50
C GLU A 116 -30.34 5.18 13.43
N GLU A 117 -30.45 6.46 13.05
CA GLU A 117 -31.35 6.89 11.98
C GLU A 117 -30.96 6.31 10.62
N LEU A 118 -29.66 6.28 10.33
CA LEU A 118 -29.11 5.73 9.09
C LEU A 118 -29.38 4.23 8.98
N GLU A 119 -29.10 3.47 10.03
CA GLU A 119 -29.34 2.02 10.09
C GLU A 119 -30.83 1.70 9.92
N SER A 120 -31.70 2.43 10.63
CA SER A 120 -33.15 2.29 10.49
C SER A 120 -33.61 2.53 9.06
N GLY A 121 -33.13 3.60 8.40
CA GLY A 121 -33.48 3.88 7.01
C GLY A 121 -32.95 2.84 6.03
N LEU A 122 -31.69 2.41 6.18
CA LEU A 122 -31.08 1.41 5.32
C LEU A 122 -31.79 0.05 5.42
N ASN A 123 -32.28 -0.31 6.60
CA ASN A 123 -33.08 -1.53 6.78
C ASN A 123 -34.36 -1.54 5.91
N GLU A 124 -34.97 -0.38 5.64
CA GLU A 124 -36.15 -0.28 4.74
C GLU A 124 -35.83 -0.56 3.27
N THR A 125 -34.55 -0.53 2.90
CA THR A 125 -34.10 -0.72 1.51
C THR A 125 -33.64 -2.14 1.22
N ASN A 126 -33.78 -3.05 2.18
CA ASN A 126 -33.22 -4.41 2.11
C ASN A 126 -31.71 -4.38 1.78
N SER A 127 -31.00 -3.35 2.26
CA SER A 127 -29.57 -3.20 2.07
C SER A 127 -28.80 -3.99 3.11
N TYR A 128 -27.68 -4.57 2.69
CA TYR A 128 -26.66 -5.05 3.62
C TYR A 128 -25.65 -3.93 3.86
N TYR A 129 -25.26 -3.69 5.11
CA TYR A 129 -24.26 -2.68 5.42
C TYR A 129 -23.29 -3.13 6.51
N SER A 130 -22.12 -2.48 6.51
CA SER A 130 -21.14 -2.57 7.58
C SER A 130 -20.75 -1.18 8.04
N ILE A 131 -20.83 -0.95 9.35
CA ILE A 131 -20.42 0.29 10.00
C ILE A 131 -19.21 -0.02 10.85
N TYR A 132 -18.16 0.78 10.70
CA TYR A 132 -17.02 0.72 11.61
C TYR A 132 -16.59 2.11 12.00
N GLU A 133 -16.16 2.23 13.26
CA GLU A 133 -15.52 3.44 13.76
C GLU A 133 -14.22 3.66 12.97
N ARG A 134 -14.02 4.89 12.51
CA ARG A 134 -12.80 5.24 11.79
C ARG A 134 -11.65 5.20 12.77
N GLY A 135 -10.55 4.60 12.32
CA GLY A 135 -9.28 4.71 13.01
C GLY A 135 -8.80 6.17 13.09
N PRO A 136 -7.80 6.44 13.94
CA PRO A 136 -7.20 7.76 14.01
C PRO A 136 -6.73 8.23 12.63
N ILE A 137 -6.85 9.53 12.41
CA ILE A 137 -6.34 10.22 11.23
C ILE A 137 -4.85 9.89 11.09
N PRO A 138 -4.41 9.26 9.99
CA PRO A 138 -2.98 9.05 9.77
C PRO A 138 -2.22 10.38 9.89
N PRO A 139 -1.13 10.43 10.65
CA PRO A 139 -0.29 11.62 10.74
C PRO A 139 0.17 12.11 9.37
N LYS A 140 0.55 13.39 9.29
CA LYS A 140 1.20 13.93 8.09
C LYS A 140 2.43 13.07 7.74
N GLY A 141 2.64 12.84 6.44
CA GLY A 141 3.72 11.99 5.93
C GLY A 141 3.29 10.55 5.61
N CYS A 142 2.16 10.09 6.15
CA CYS A 142 1.65 8.77 5.80
C CYS A 142 1.11 8.71 4.37
N GLY A 143 1.40 7.63 3.65
CA GLY A 143 0.99 7.39 2.27
C GLY A 143 1.88 6.38 1.56
N THR A 144 1.41 5.83 0.44
CA THR A 144 2.16 4.84 -0.33
C THR A 144 3.34 5.49 -1.05
N GLY A 145 4.48 4.78 -1.06
CA GLY A 145 5.69 5.19 -1.76
C GLY A 145 6.35 6.44 -1.17
N ARG A 146 7.52 6.79 -1.68
CA ARG A 146 8.25 8.00 -1.29
C ARG A 146 8.80 8.72 -2.51
N PHE A 147 8.79 10.05 -2.46
CA PHE A 147 9.49 10.92 -3.38
C PHE A 147 10.31 11.92 -2.61
N GLY A 148 11.50 12.22 -3.12
CA GLY A 148 12.32 13.28 -2.57
C GLY A 148 13.38 13.77 -3.54
N LYS A 149 13.80 15.02 -3.34
CA LYS A 149 15.01 15.58 -3.94
C LYS A 149 16.19 15.28 -3.06
N LEU A 150 17.29 14.85 -3.67
CA LEU A 150 18.55 14.58 -2.97
C LEU A 150 19.20 15.90 -2.55
N LYS A 151 19.80 15.93 -1.35
CA LYS A 151 20.58 17.08 -0.85
C LYS A 151 21.74 17.43 -1.76
N SER A 152 22.30 16.43 -2.44
CA SER A 152 23.36 16.60 -3.43
C SER A 152 23.15 15.53 -4.50
N PRO A 153 23.21 15.89 -5.80
CA PRO A 153 23.09 14.91 -6.87
C PRO A 153 24.14 13.80 -6.75
N ILE A 154 23.72 12.56 -7.03
CA ILE A 154 24.60 11.40 -7.14
C ILE A 154 24.49 10.81 -8.55
N THR A 155 25.40 9.93 -8.93
CA THR A 155 25.29 9.19 -10.19
C THR A 155 24.27 8.05 -10.08
N LEU A 156 23.71 7.62 -11.22
CA LEU A 156 22.87 6.41 -11.29
C LEU A 156 23.60 5.16 -10.74
N GLY A 157 24.90 5.04 -10.99
CA GLY A 157 25.74 3.95 -10.48
C GLY A 157 25.85 3.95 -8.96
N GLU A 158 26.05 5.11 -8.34
CA GLU A 158 26.04 5.26 -6.88
C GLU A 158 24.67 4.90 -6.29
N ALA A 159 23.58 5.34 -6.93
CA ALA A 159 22.22 4.97 -6.52
C ALA A 159 22.00 3.45 -6.59
N VAL A 160 22.40 2.80 -7.68
CA VAL A 160 22.34 1.35 -7.85
C VAL A 160 23.11 0.63 -6.74
N ASN A 161 24.32 1.09 -6.41
CA ASN A 161 25.14 0.46 -5.36
C ASN A 161 24.52 0.62 -3.97
N LYS A 162 23.96 1.80 -3.66
CA LYS A 162 23.20 2.05 -2.43
C LYS A 162 21.99 1.11 -2.31
N ILE A 163 21.24 0.92 -3.39
CA ILE A 163 20.09 0.00 -3.42
C ILE A 163 20.54 -1.45 -3.23
N LYS A 164 21.57 -1.91 -3.95
CA LYS A 164 22.14 -3.26 -3.80
C LYS A 164 22.54 -3.55 -2.36
N ALA A 165 23.22 -2.60 -1.71
CA ALA A 165 23.64 -2.72 -0.32
C ALA A 165 22.45 -2.83 0.64
N LEU A 166 21.36 -2.08 0.40
CA LEU A 166 20.14 -2.14 1.21
C LEU A 166 19.45 -3.51 1.12
N VAL A 167 19.25 -4.02 -0.10
CA VAL A 167 18.50 -5.28 -0.32
C VAL A 167 19.37 -6.54 -0.24
N GLY A 168 20.70 -6.38 -0.13
CA GLY A 168 21.64 -7.50 -0.07
C GLY A 168 21.79 -8.28 -1.38
N MET A 169 21.48 -7.67 -2.53
CA MET A 169 21.54 -8.32 -3.84
C MET A 169 22.81 -7.92 -4.61
N PRO A 170 23.62 -8.87 -5.11
CA PRO A 170 24.82 -8.55 -5.89
C PRO A 170 24.47 -7.97 -7.27
N GLN A 171 23.32 -8.35 -7.82
CA GLN A 171 22.84 -7.96 -9.13
C GLN A 171 21.38 -7.50 -9.03
N ILE A 172 21.08 -6.39 -9.70
CA ILE A 172 19.73 -5.83 -9.84
C ILE A 172 19.54 -5.41 -11.29
N ARG A 173 18.28 -5.19 -11.70
CA ARG A 173 17.95 -4.81 -13.08
C ARG A 173 17.73 -3.31 -13.16
N ILE A 174 18.13 -2.70 -14.27
CA ILE A 174 17.87 -1.29 -14.55
C ILE A 174 17.39 -1.12 -15.99
N ALA A 175 16.30 -0.39 -16.17
CA ALA A 175 15.91 0.19 -17.44
C ALA A 175 16.44 1.62 -17.47
N LEU A 176 17.50 1.85 -18.25
CA LEU A 176 18.08 3.18 -18.39
C LEU A 176 17.20 4.04 -19.29
N GLN A 177 16.96 5.28 -18.85
CA GLN A 177 16.36 6.30 -19.70
C GLN A 177 17.24 6.52 -20.94
N ARG A 178 16.61 6.78 -22.10
CA ARG A 178 17.33 6.96 -23.37
C ARG A 178 18.37 8.08 -23.26
N GLY A 179 19.62 7.77 -23.61
CA GLY A 179 20.73 8.73 -23.57
C GLY A 179 21.39 8.89 -22.19
N LYS A 180 20.94 8.16 -21.17
CA LYS A 180 21.59 8.11 -19.86
C LYS A 180 22.53 6.92 -19.75
N THR A 181 23.52 7.07 -18.89
CA THR A 181 24.49 6.04 -18.48
C THR A 181 24.50 5.94 -16.96
N LEU A 182 25.23 4.97 -16.41
CA LEU A 182 25.40 4.88 -14.95
C LEU A 182 26.10 6.12 -14.35
N ASP A 183 26.85 6.89 -15.14
CA ASP A 183 27.51 8.13 -14.69
C ASP A 183 26.57 9.34 -14.73
N SER A 184 25.35 9.19 -15.26
CA SER A 184 24.41 10.30 -15.35
C SER A 184 23.90 10.72 -13.97
N PRO A 185 23.69 12.03 -13.74
CA PRO A 185 23.25 12.54 -12.45
C PRO A 185 21.79 12.21 -12.17
N VAL A 186 21.51 11.98 -10.88
CA VAL A 186 20.19 11.78 -10.26
C VAL A 186 20.08 12.85 -9.17
N GLY A 187 19.07 13.71 -9.27
CA GLY A 187 18.74 14.71 -8.25
C GLY A 187 17.43 14.40 -7.53
N SER A 188 16.62 13.48 -8.05
CA SER A 188 15.31 13.13 -7.51
C SER A 188 15.02 11.64 -7.66
N VAL A 189 14.39 11.06 -6.64
CA VAL A 189 14.09 9.62 -6.58
C VAL A 189 12.64 9.41 -6.17
N ALA A 190 11.93 8.53 -6.86
CA ALA A 190 10.61 8.02 -6.50
C ALA A 190 10.68 6.51 -6.25
N LEU A 191 10.13 6.05 -5.11
CA LEU A 191 10.27 4.68 -4.63
C LEU A 191 8.91 4.11 -4.25
N VAL A 192 8.65 2.86 -4.65
CA VAL A 192 7.48 2.08 -4.22
C VAL A 192 7.93 0.63 -4.08
N ALA A 193 7.80 0.03 -2.90
CA ALA A 193 8.07 -1.40 -2.74
C ALA A 193 7.03 -2.25 -3.50
N GLY A 194 7.40 -3.47 -3.88
CA GLY A 194 6.55 -4.39 -4.62
C GLY A 194 6.22 -3.89 -6.04
N SER A 195 4.94 -3.86 -6.39
CA SER A 195 4.41 -3.56 -7.73
C SER A 195 4.01 -2.08 -7.87
N GLY A 196 4.99 -1.21 -8.15
CA GLY A 196 4.84 0.24 -8.03
C GLY A 196 4.31 0.99 -9.26
N ALA A 197 4.08 0.32 -10.38
CA ALA A 197 3.79 0.97 -11.67
C ALA A 197 2.62 1.97 -11.64
N SER A 198 1.53 1.63 -10.95
CA SER A 198 0.35 2.48 -10.84
C SER A 198 0.60 3.74 -10.02
N VAL A 199 1.41 3.64 -8.96
CA VAL A 199 1.73 4.75 -8.04
C VAL A 199 2.80 5.66 -8.64
N LEU A 200 3.74 5.11 -9.40
CA LEU A 200 4.82 5.85 -10.07
C LEU A 200 4.36 6.55 -11.36
N ARG A 201 3.18 6.22 -11.89
CA ARG A 201 2.67 6.77 -13.14
C ARG A 201 2.53 8.29 -13.05
N GLY A 202 3.14 9.02 -13.99
CA GLY A 202 3.04 10.47 -14.09
C GLY A 202 3.87 11.24 -13.05
N VAL A 203 4.60 10.56 -12.18
CA VAL A 203 5.58 11.20 -11.29
C VAL A 203 6.71 11.79 -12.15
N ARG A 204 7.34 12.88 -11.70
CA ARG A 204 8.53 13.43 -12.35
C ARG A 204 9.72 13.24 -11.43
N ALA A 205 10.55 12.24 -11.71
CA ALA A 205 11.81 11.99 -11.02
C ALA A 205 12.87 11.47 -11.99
N ASP A 206 14.14 11.59 -11.62
CA ASP A 206 15.26 11.08 -12.43
C ASP A 206 15.40 9.55 -12.31
N LEU A 207 15.02 9.00 -11.14
CA LEU A 207 15.14 7.58 -10.81
C LEU A 207 13.86 7.06 -10.16
N TYR A 208 13.36 5.94 -10.68
CA TYR A 208 12.34 5.10 -10.04
C TYR A 208 12.98 3.85 -9.44
N VAL A 209 12.47 3.42 -8.30
CA VAL A 209 12.87 2.16 -7.66
C VAL A 209 11.61 1.40 -7.27
N THR A 210 11.47 0.18 -7.76
CA THR A 210 10.34 -0.71 -7.42
C THR A 210 10.76 -2.17 -7.50
N GLY A 211 9.96 -3.08 -6.92
CA GLY A 211 10.18 -4.51 -7.10
C GLY A 211 9.97 -4.96 -8.54
N GLU A 212 8.81 -4.64 -9.11
CA GLU A 212 8.42 -5.06 -10.46
C GLU A 212 7.67 -3.98 -11.25
N MET A 213 7.80 -4.06 -12.57
CA MET A 213 7.11 -3.19 -13.53
C MET A 213 6.99 -3.92 -14.87
N LEU A 214 5.83 -3.79 -15.54
CA LEU A 214 5.62 -4.41 -16.85
C LEU A 214 6.43 -3.69 -17.94
N HIS A 215 6.67 -4.39 -19.05
CA HIS A 215 7.47 -3.85 -20.16
C HIS A 215 6.98 -2.48 -20.66
N HIS A 216 5.67 -2.33 -20.90
CA HIS A 216 5.13 -1.06 -21.39
C HIS A 216 5.18 0.05 -20.34
N ASP A 217 5.03 -0.27 -19.05
CA ASP A 217 5.18 0.71 -17.98
C ASP A 217 6.65 1.18 -17.85
N LEU A 218 7.64 0.30 -18.08
CA LEU A 218 9.05 0.69 -18.14
C LEU A 218 9.34 1.64 -19.31
N LEU A 219 8.76 1.38 -20.48
CA LEU A 219 8.90 2.26 -21.65
C LEU A 219 8.30 3.64 -21.37
N GLU A 220 7.12 3.68 -20.74
CA GLU A 220 6.45 4.93 -20.36
C GLU A 220 7.27 5.72 -19.34
N ALA A 221 7.81 5.07 -18.32
CA ALA A 221 8.69 5.70 -17.33
C ALA A 221 9.96 6.29 -17.97
N ASN A 222 10.61 5.52 -18.85
CA ASN A 222 11.78 5.98 -19.60
C ASN A 222 11.46 7.17 -20.51
N HIS A 223 10.29 7.18 -21.16
CA HIS A 223 9.86 8.30 -22.00
C HIS A 223 9.48 9.53 -21.16
N SER A 224 8.98 9.31 -19.94
CA SER A 224 8.69 10.36 -18.96
C SER A 224 9.92 10.93 -18.26
N GLY A 225 11.12 10.41 -18.56
CA GLY A 225 12.39 10.95 -18.10
C GLY A 225 13.05 10.23 -16.94
N ALA A 226 12.47 9.14 -16.44
CA ALA A 226 13.03 8.36 -15.33
C ALA A 226 13.83 7.15 -15.82
N SER A 227 14.97 6.86 -15.19
CA SER A 227 15.51 5.48 -15.23
C SER A 227 14.81 4.64 -14.17
N VAL A 228 14.63 3.34 -14.39
CA VAL A 228 13.90 2.46 -13.46
C VAL A 228 14.79 1.33 -12.97
N VAL A 229 14.98 1.24 -11.66
CA VAL A 229 15.64 0.11 -10.99
C VAL A 229 14.58 -0.89 -10.51
N LEU A 230 14.78 -2.16 -10.86
CA LEU A 230 13.94 -3.28 -10.45
C LEU A 230 14.71 -4.21 -9.52
N ILE A 231 14.13 -4.44 -8.35
CA ILE A 231 14.71 -5.22 -7.24
C ILE A 231 13.85 -6.39 -6.80
N ASN A 232 13.00 -6.94 -7.68
CA ASN A 232 12.04 -8.02 -7.38
C ASN A 232 11.02 -7.67 -6.28
N HIS A 233 9.89 -8.37 -6.26
CA HIS A 233 8.81 -8.03 -5.33
C HIS A 233 9.23 -8.32 -3.89
N SER A 234 9.69 -9.54 -3.60
CA SER A 234 9.97 -9.97 -2.23
C SER A 234 11.22 -9.28 -1.68
N ASP A 235 12.26 -9.11 -2.50
CA ASP A 235 13.52 -8.49 -2.06
C ASP A 235 13.36 -6.98 -1.78
N SER A 236 12.37 -6.33 -2.40
CA SER A 236 11.99 -4.94 -2.12
C SER A 236 11.20 -4.72 -0.82
N GLU A 237 10.79 -5.80 -0.13
CA GLU A 237 9.95 -5.73 1.07
C GLU A 237 10.60 -6.38 2.27
N ARG A 238 11.21 -7.54 2.06
CA ARG A 238 11.58 -8.48 3.12
C ARG A 238 12.67 -7.95 4.05
N GLY A 239 13.58 -7.11 3.55
CA GLY A 239 14.62 -6.49 4.39
C GLY A 239 14.04 -5.67 5.55
N TYR A 240 12.85 -5.09 5.37
CA TYR A 240 12.14 -4.35 6.42
C TYR A 240 11.69 -5.22 7.59
N LEU A 241 11.46 -6.52 7.39
CA LEU A 241 10.99 -7.43 8.45
C LEU A 241 11.95 -7.47 9.64
N SER A 242 13.25 -7.27 9.41
CA SER A 242 14.24 -7.17 10.48
C SER A 242 14.01 -5.98 11.41
N GLN A 243 13.64 -4.82 10.84
CA GLN A 243 13.33 -3.61 11.60
C GLN A 243 11.96 -3.74 12.27
N PHE A 244 10.98 -4.29 11.56
CA PHE A 244 9.66 -4.51 12.11
C PHE A 244 9.68 -5.50 13.29
N ALA A 245 10.46 -6.57 13.20
CA ALA A 245 10.66 -7.50 14.30
C ALA A 245 11.25 -6.81 15.55
N GLN A 246 12.22 -5.90 15.38
CA GLN A 246 12.74 -5.11 16.50
C GLN A 246 11.68 -4.18 17.10
N HIS A 247 10.82 -3.58 16.27
CA HIS A 247 9.72 -2.75 16.75
C HIS A 247 8.75 -3.56 17.63
N LEU A 248 8.33 -4.75 17.15
CA LEU A 248 7.47 -5.65 17.91
C LEU A 248 8.13 -6.13 19.20
N ALA A 249 9.41 -6.53 19.14
CA ALA A 249 10.15 -6.97 20.31
C ALA A 249 10.25 -5.88 21.39
N ARG A 250 10.46 -4.61 20.99
CA ARG A 250 10.44 -3.48 21.93
C ARG A 250 9.04 -3.21 22.49
N HIS A 251 8.00 -3.35 21.68
CA HIS A 251 6.63 -3.10 22.11
C HIS A 251 6.13 -4.13 23.11
N PHE A 252 6.41 -5.42 22.88
CA PHE A 252 5.97 -6.52 23.73
C PHE A 252 6.97 -6.86 24.85
N GLY A 253 8.22 -6.38 24.76
CA GLY A 253 9.29 -6.77 25.68
C GLY A 253 9.48 -8.28 25.70
N ASP A 254 9.70 -8.84 26.89
CA ASP A 254 9.94 -10.28 27.07
C ASP A 254 8.65 -11.13 27.10
N THR A 255 7.47 -10.51 26.90
CA THR A 255 6.19 -11.24 26.96
C THR A 255 5.95 -12.13 25.73
N VAL A 256 6.59 -11.81 24.60
CA VAL A 256 6.41 -12.53 23.33
C VAL A 256 7.76 -12.68 22.64
N SER A 257 8.06 -13.89 22.15
CA SER A 257 9.20 -14.13 21.28
C SER A 257 8.89 -13.68 19.84
N VAL A 258 9.71 -12.79 19.28
CA VAL A 258 9.56 -12.32 17.90
C VAL A 258 10.66 -12.93 17.03
N SER A 259 10.26 -13.57 15.92
CA SER A 259 11.18 -14.18 14.96
C SER A 259 10.79 -13.84 13.53
N VAL A 260 11.79 -13.61 12.66
CA VAL A 260 11.59 -13.45 11.21
C VAL A 260 11.81 -14.81 10.54
N ALA A 261 10.89 -15.23 9.68
CA ALA A 261 11.04 -16.47 8.93
C ALA A 261 12.30 -16.41 8.05
N ALA A 262 13.06 -17.50 7.94
CA ALA A 262 14.33 -17.54 7.21
C ALA A 262 14.22 -18.23 5.83
N THR A 263 13.16 -19.00 5.61
CA THR A 263 13.04 -19.91 4.46
C THR A 263 12.36 -19.31 3.23
N ASP A 264 11.52 -18.29 3.42
CA ASP A 264 10.85 -17.60 2.33
C ASP A 264 11.84 -16.67 1.60
N ARG A 265 11.67 -16.58 0.29
CA ARG A 265 12.54 -15.86 -0.66
C ARG A 265 11.76 -15.56 -1.92
N ASP A 266 12.28 -14.62 -2.72
CA ASP A 266 11.68 -14.33 -4.02
C ASP A 266 11.64 -15.59 -4.91
N PRO A 267 10.53 -15.84 -5.64
CA PRO A 267 10.44 -16.97 -6.54
C PRO A 267 11.35 -16.85 -7.77
N ILE A 268 11.89 -15.66 -8.06
CA ILE A 268 12.79 -15.42 -9.20
C ILE A 268 14.23 -15.47 -8.71
N THR A 269 15.06 -16.29 -9.37
CA THR A 269 16.50 -16.37 -9.11
C THR A 269 17.28 -15.91 -10.34
N ILE A 270 18.39 -15.21 -10.12
CA ILE A 270 19.33 -14.83 -11.18
C ILE A 270 20.24 -16.03 -11.44
N VAL A 271 20.30 -16.48 -12.70
CA VAL A 271 21.07 -17.65 -13.17
C VAL A 271 22.19 -17.24 -14.11
#